data_AF-A0A840PFJ9-F1
#
_entry.id   AF-A0A840PFJ9-F1
#
_cell.length_a   1.000
_cell.length_b   1.000
_cell.length_c   1.000
_cell.angle_alpha   90.00
_cell.angle_beta   90.00
_cell.angle_gamma   90.00
#
_symmetry.space_group_name_H-M   'P 1'
#
loop_
_entity.id
_entity.type
_entity.pdbx_description
1 polymer ?
#
loop_
_entity_poly.entity_id
_entity_poly.type
_entity_poly.pdbx_seq_one_letter_code
_entity_poly.pdbx_strand_id
1 'polypeptide(L)'
;MSPAGARGLPGLAGVEHVGFTVPDLDAAVAYVRAYDVTVLGEPTAGTGPSEGQRWVYFLAPWGMQFELVSFPHGKAYEKATARDGGRGPKLWQPVIPEHPPR
;
A
#
# COMPACT_ATOMS: atom_id res chain seq x y z
N MET A 1 -27.44 -23.34 14.18
CA MET A 1 -26.72 -23.71 12.93
C MET A 1 -27.03 -22.63 11.90
N SER A 2 -26.08 -21.74 11.63
CA SER A 2 -26.23 -20.74 10.56
C SER A 2 -25.69 -21.33 9.25
N PRO A 3 -26.34 -21.14 8.10
CA PRO A 3 -25.84 -21.70 6.85
C PRO A 3 -24.61 -20.92 6.43
N ALA A 4 -23.54 -21.63 6.11
CA ALA A 4 -22.39 -21.06 5.42
C ALA A 4 -22.84 -20.68 3.99
N GLY A 5 -23.25 -19.42 3.82
CA GLY A 5 -23.43 -18.82 2.50
C GLY A 5 -22.08 -18.76 1.81
N ALA A 6 -22.02 -19.22 0.56
CA ALA A 6 -20.81 -19.22 -0.26
C ALA A 6 -20.15 -17.83 -0.24
N ARG A 7 -19.00 -17.73 0.42
CA ARG A 7 -18.15 -16.54 0.37
C ARG A 7 -17.52 -16.54 -1.02
N GLY A 8 -18.03 -15.68 -1.91
CA GLY A 8 -17.52 -15.53 -3.26
C GLY A 8 -16.00 -15.30 -3.24
N LEU A 9 -15.31 -15.73 -4.30
CA LEU A 9 -13.88 -15.48 -4.45
C LEU A 9 -13.63 -13.96 -4.35
N PRO A 10 -12.75 -13.50 -3.44
CA PRO A 10 -12.34 -12.11 -3.41
C PRO A 10 -11.90 -11.66 -4.82
N GLY A 11 -12.37 -10.49 -5.27
CA GLY A 11 -11.96 -9.89 -6.55
C GLY A 11 -12.84 -10.15 -7.78
N LEU A 12 -13.98 -10.84 -7.66
CA LEU A 12 -14.87 -11.11 -8.83
C LEU A 12 -16.12 -10.21 -8.94
N ALA A 13 -16.39 -9.34 -7.95
CA ALA A 13 -17.42 -8.30 -8.05
C ALA A 13 -17.13 -7.13 -7.10
N GLY A 14 -17.03 -5.91 -7.64
CA GLY A 14 -16.82 -4.68 -6.86
C GLY A 14 -15.35 -4.34 -6.58
N VAL A 15 -15.12 -3.42 -5.64
CA VAL A 15 -13.77 -3.01 -5.19
C VAL A 15 -13.12 -4.16 -4.43
N GLU A 16 -11.90 -4.52 -4.82
CA GLU A 16 -11.15 -5.62 -4.21
C GLU A 16 -10.45 -5.19 -2.90
N HIS A 17 -9.73 -4.07 -2.92
CA HIS A 17 -9.19 -3.44 -1.72
C HIS A 17 -9.10 -1.91 -1.85
N VAL A 18 -8.90 -1.23 -0.72
CA VAL A 18 -8.57 0.20 -0.66
C VAL A 18 -7.18 0.36 -0.05
N GLY A 19 -6.32 1.14 -0.73
CA GLY A 19 -4.94 1.39 -0.30
C GLY A 19 -4.78 2.75 0.39
N PHE A 20 -4.00 2.78 1.47
CA PHE A 20 -3.55 3.98 2.16
C PHE A 20 -2.04 4.14 2.01
N THR A 21 -1.62 5.27 1.43
CA THR A 21 -0.21 5.65 1.43
C THR A 21 0.17 6.23 2.78
N VAL A 22 1.18 5.66 3.42
CA VAL A 22 1.70 6.09 4.72
C VAL A 22 3.18 6.44 4.63
N PRO A 23 3.65 7.47 5.37
CA PRO A 23 5.06 7.86 5.33
C PRO A 23 5.97 6.82 6.00
N ASP A 24 5.46 6.11 7.01
CA ASP A 24 6.15 5.06 7.75
C ASP A 24 5.25 3.82 7.82
N LEU A 25 5.68 2.73 7.17
CA LEU A 25 4.92 1.48 7.14
C LEU A 25 4.95 0.76 8.49
N ASP A 26 6.08 0.78 9.19
CA ASP A 26 6.26 0.00 10.41
C ASP A 26 5.42 0.62 11.55
N ALA A 27 5.38 1.96 11.62
CA ALA A 27 4.49 2.68 12.53
C ALA A 27 3.00 2.42 12.22
N ALA A 28 2.61 2.43 10.94
CA ALA A 28 1.23 2.18 10.54
C ALA A 28 0.78 0.73 10.83
N VAL A 29 1.67 -0.25 10.62
CA VAL A 29 1.40 -1.65 10.97
C VAL A 29 1.24 -1.82 12.47
N ALA A 30 2.11 -1.19 13.28
CA ALA A 30 1.99 -1.20 14.73
C ALA A 30 0.67 -0.59 15.19
N TYR A 31 0.25 0.52 14.57
CA TYR A 31 -1.02 1.17 14.86
C TYR A 31 -2.20 0.24 14.62
N VAL A 32 -2.34 -0.35 13.42
CA VAL A 32 -3.50 -1.21 13.14
C VAL A 32 -3.52 -2.47 14.02
N ARG A 33 -2.35 -3.06 14.30
CA ARG A 33 -2.25 -4.22 15.22
C ARG A 33 -2.74 -3.88 16.63
N ALA A 34 -2.53 -2.65 17.10
CA ALA A 34 -3.01 -2.21 18.41
C ALA A 34 -4.55 -2.12 18.51
N TYR A 35 -5.26 -2.13 17.39
CA TYR A 35 -6.73 -2.15 17.32
C TYR A 35 -7.30 -3.54 16.98
N ASP A 36 -6.55 -4.62 17.24
CA ASP A 36 -6.95 -6.00 16.98
C ASP A 36 -7.34 -6.28 15.50
N VAL A 37 -6.73 -5.53 14.58
CA VAL A 37 -6.92 -5.72 13.13
C VAL A 37 -5.99 -6.80 12.60
N THR A 38 -6.54 -7.74 11.82
CA THR A 38 -5.78 -8.86 11.25
C THR A 38 -4.86 -8.39 10.12
N VAL A 39 -3.55 -8.38 10.34
CA VAL A 39 -2.53 -8.13 9.32
C VAL A 39 -2.19 -9.42 8.57
N LEU A 40 -2.18 -9.37 7.24
CA LEU A 40 -1.96 -10.51 6.36
C LEU A 40 -0.46 -10.63 6.02
N GLY A 41 0.27 -11.30 6.92
CA GLY A 41 1.70 -11.57 6.76
C GLY A 41 2.59 -10.40 7.17
N GLU A 42 3.82 -10.41 6.64
CA GLU A 42 4.82 -9.38 6.89
C GLU A 42 4.93 -8.40 5.71
N PRO A 43 5.41 -7.17 5.94
CA PRO A 43 5.63 -6.21 4.86
C PRO A 43 6.49 -6.76 3.73
N THR A 44 5.97 -6.68 2.51
CA THR A 44 6.69 -7.03 1.29
C THR A 44 7.50 -5.84 0.80
N ALA A 45 8.74 -6.07 0.39
CA ALA A 45 9.58 -5.08 -0.29
C ALA A 45 9.45 -5.23 -1.81
N GLY A 46 9.23 -4.11 -2.49
CA GLY A 46 9.16 -4.03 -3.95
C GLY A 46 10.52 -4.23 -4.59
N THR A 47 10.51 -4.77 -5.81
CA THR A 47 11.70 -4.99 -6.62
C THR A 47 11.51 -4.38 -8.02
N GLY A 48 12.60 -4.28 -8.78
CA GLY A 48 12.56 -3.73 -10.13
C GLY A 48 12.06 -2.27 -10.16
N PRO A 49 11.11 -1.90 -11.04
CA PRO A 49 10.58 -0.54 -11.08
C PRO A 49 9.98 -0.03 -9.76
N SER A 50 9.49 -0.95 -8.91
CA SER A 50 8.89 -0.64 -7.60
C SER A 50 9.88 -0.73 -6.44
N GLU A 51 11.17 -0.96 -6.68
CA GLU A 51 12.18 -0.91 -5.62
C GLU A 51 12.12 0.44 -4.89
N GLY A 52 12.14 0.39 -3.55
CA GLY A 52 11.90 1.54 -2.66
C GLY A 52 10.47 1.59 -2.09
N GLN A 53 9.52 0.82 -2.64
CA GLN A 53 8.19 0.62 -2.07
C GLN A 53 8.16 -0.57 -1.11
N ARG A 54 7.37 -0.44 -0.03
CA ARG A 54 6.95 -1.56 0.82
C ARG A 54 5.42 -1.55 0.97
N TRP A 55 4.80 -2.71 1.17
CA TRP A 55 3.36 -2.81 1.41
C TRP A 55 2.98 -4.03 2.26
N VAL A 56 1.78 -3.99 2.85
CA VAL A 56 1.15 -5.13 3.51
C VAL A 56 -0.37 -5.00 3.45
N TYR A 57 -1.07 -6.13 3.42
CA TYR A 57 -2.53 -6.16 3.49
C TYR A 57 -3.02 -6.38 4.92
N PHE A 58 -4.23 -5.92 5.21
CA PHE A 58 -4.95 -6.23 6.43
C PHE A 58 -6.46 -6.34 6.18
N LEU A 59 -7.19 -6.96 7.10
CA LEU A 59 -8.63 -7.09 7.03
C LEU A 59 -9.31 -6.21 8.09
N ALA A 60 -10.25 -5.38 7.66
CA ALA A 60 -11.18 -4.75 8.59
C ALA A 60 -12.08 -5.80 9.28
N PRO A 61 -12.71 -5.48 10.42
CA PRO A 61 -13.55 -6.43 11.15
C PRO A 61 -14.69 -7.05 10.34
N TRP A 62 -15.19 -6.36 9.31
CA TRP A 62 -16.24 -6.86 8.40
C TRP A 62 -15.69 -7.63 7.18
N GLY A 63 -14.39 -7.90 7.14
CA GLY A 63 -13.74 -8.74 6.13
C GLY A 63 -13.32 -8.03 4.84
N MET A 64 -13.42 -6.70 4.76
CA MET A 64 -12.87 -5.93 3.63
C MET A 64 -11.35 -5.85 3.71
N GLN A 65 -10.69 -6.08 2.59
CA GLN A 65 -9.23 -6.00 2.47
C GLN A 65 -8.79 -4.55 2.24
N PHE A 66 -7.71 -4.17 2.93
CA PHE A 66 -7.06 -2.89 2.80
C PHE A 66 -5.56 -3.10 2.62
N GLU A 67 -4.90 -2.11 2.01
CA GLU A 67 -3.44 -2.11 1.82
C GLU A 67 -2.83 -0.90 2.55
N LEU A 68 -1.75 -1.12 3.30
CA LEU A 68 -0.83 -0.07 3.69
C LEU A 68 0.34 -0.08 2.73
N VAL A 69 0.66 1.07 2.15
CA VAL A 69 1.77 1.20 1.20
C VAL A 69 2.67 2.37 1.59
N SER A 70 3.98 2.20 1.48
CA SER A 70 4.95 3.23 1.80
C SER A 70 6.08 3.27 0.78
N PHE A 71 6.49 4.47 0.37
CA PHE A 71 7.59 4.74 -0.56
C PHE A 71 8.18 6.14 -0.32
N PRO A 72 8.62 6.46 0.92
CA PRO A 72 8.98 7.83 1.32
C PRO A 72 10.15 8.39 0.50
N HIS A 73 10.98 7.52 -0.07
CA HIS A 73 12.12 7.91 -0.91
C HIS A 73 11.83 7.78 -2.42
N GLY A 74 10.56 7.58 -2.79
CA GLY A 74 10.12 7.33 -4.17
C GLY A 74 10.39 5.89 -4.62
N LYS A 75 10.17 5.64 -5.91
CA LYS A 75 10.35 4.32 -6.53
C LYS A 75 11.47 4.37 -7.58
N ALA A 76 12.11 3.23 -7.82
CA ALA A 76 13.28 3.16 -8.70
C ALA A 76 13.04 3.69 -10.12
N TYR A 77 11.82 3.56 -10.68
CA TYR A 77 11.53 4.12 -12.00
C TYR A 77 11.73 5.64 -12.08
N GLU A 78 11.59 6.39 -10.98
CA GLU A 78 11.77 7.85 -10.99
C GLU A 78 13.23 8.24 -11.23
N LYS A 79 14.17 7.39 -10.81
CA LYS A 79 15.60 7.56 -11.12
C LYS A 79 15.86 7.41 -12.61
N ALA A 80 15.13 6.52 -13.29
CA ALA A 80 15.20 6.38 -14.74
C ALA A 80 14.60 7.60 -15.45
N THR A 81 13.47 8.12 -14.95
CA THR A 81 12.87 9.37 -15.45
C THR A 81 13.81 10.57 -15.36
N ALA A 82 14.55 10.71 -14.25
CA ALA A 82 15.54 11.76 -14.09
C ALA A 82 16.68 11.69 -15.13
N ARG A 83 17.11 10.47 -15.48
CA ARG A 83 18.14 10.24 -16.52
C ARG A 83 17.68 10.61 -17.92
N ASP A 84 16.38 10.54 -18.21
CA ASP A 84 15.78 10.93 -19.49
C ASP A 84 15.30 12.40 -19.52
N GLY A 85 15.96 13.28 -18.74
CA GLY A 85 15.60 14.71 -18.72
C GLY A 85 14.17 14.98 -18.26
N GLY A 86 13.58 14.09 -17.46
CA GLY A 86 12.25 14.27 -16.87
C GLY A 86 11.07 13.86 -17.75
N ARG A 87 11.31 13.20 -18.90
CA ARG A 87 10.26 12.74 -19.83
C ARG A 87 9.58 11.42 -19.45
N GLY A 88 10.15 10.66 -18.52
CA GLY A 88 9.58 9.41 -18.02
C GLY A 88 8.43 9.60 -17.01
N PRO A 89 7.81 8.50 -16.55
CA PRO A 89 6.72 8.55 -15.57
C PRO A 89 7.20 9.15 -14.24
N LYS A 90 6.36 9.97 -13.62
CA LYS A 90 6.59 10.56 -12.29
C LYS A 90 5.61 9.98 -11.30
N LEU A 91 6.06 9.73 -10.06
CA LEU A 91 5.15 9.33 -9.00
C LEU A 91 4.22 10.49 -8.67
N TRP A 92 2.92 10.23 -8.73
CA TRP A 92 1.95 11.13 -8.11
C TRP A 92 2.12 11.03 -6.59
N GLN A 93 2.38 12.16 -5.93
CA GLN A 93 2.49 12.24 -4.48
C GLN A 93 1.35 13.10 -3.94
N PRO A 94 0.55 12.61 -2.97
CA PRO A 94 -0.28 13.51 -2.18
C PRO A 94 0.68 14.44 -1.42
N VAL A 95 0.56 15.74 -1.63
CA VAL A 95 1.42 16.72 -0.96
C VAL A 95 1.24 16.57 0.55
N ILE A 96 2.26 16.06 1.25
CA ILE A 96 2.33 16.16 2.70
C ILE A 96 2.93 17.55 2.97
N PRO A 97 2.21 18.48 3.62
CA PRO A 97 2.63 19.88 3.74
C PRO A 97 4.04 20.08 4.30
N GLU A 98 4.52 19.13 5.12
CA GLU A 98 5.85 19.17 5.75
C GLU A 98 7.01 18.54 4.93
N HIS A 99 6.78 18.00 3.72
CA HIS A 99 7.86 17.54 2.85
C HIS A 99 7.97 18.41 1.59
N PRO A 100 9.01 19.25 1.44
CA PRO A 100 9.17 20.04 0.22
C PRO A 100 9.33 19.12 -0.99
N PRO A 101 8.82 19.52 -2.18
CA PRO A 101 9.01 18.75 -3.40
C PRO A 101 10.51 18.63 -3.72
N ARG A 102 10.93 17.44 -4.12
CA ARG A 102 12.28 17.14 -4.62
C ARG A 102 12.55 17.78 -5.97
#